data_AF-A0A9E5TGC7-F1
#
_entry.id   AF-A0A9E5TGC7-F1
#
_cell.length_a   1.000
_cell.length_b   1.000
_cell.length_c   1.000
_cell.angle_alpha   90.00
_cell.angle_beta   90.00
_cell.angle_gamma   90.00
#
_symmetry.space_group_name_H-M   'P 1'
#
loop_
_entity.id
_entity.type
_entity.pdbx_description
1 polymer ?
#
loop_
_entity_poly.entity_id
_entity_poly.type
_entity_poly.pdbx_seq_one_letter_code
_entity_poly.pdbx_strand_id
1 'polypeptide(L)'
;MVTVPLMSPEIEPIGVMQIINKRSAQFDDYDVKLIETIAAQIAVAIKTAHLQQQARLAAIMRFIGNISHDVKNMITPASIGAQTLEKIATSCYRDFDKCLTEHLSQDEAEGRE
;
A
#
# COMPACT_ATOMS: atom_id res chain seq x y z
N MET A 1 22.96 39.54 2.32
CA MET A 1 22.29 38.22 2.25
C MET A 1 20.84 38.45 2.62
N VAL A 2 19.91 37.84 1.90
CA VAL A 2 18.48 37.92 2.19
C VAL A 2 17.96 36.50 2.36
N THR A 3 17.21 36.27 3.42
CA THR A 3 16.51 35.00 3.68
C THR A 3 15.04 35.31 3.76
N VAL A 4 14.24 34.63 2.95
CA VAL A 4 12.78 34.74 2.95
C VAL A 4 12.16 33.37 3.19
N PRO A 5 11.02 33.30 3.90
CA PRO A 5 10.30 32.04 4.07
C PRO A 5 9.63 31.61 2.77
N LEU A 6 9.60 30.32 2.52
CA LEU A 6 8.74 29.70 1.52
C LEU A 6 7.40 29.40 2.19
N MET A 7 6.40 30.25 1.96
CA MET A 7 5.11 30.17 2.63
C MET A 7 3.95 30.19 1.63
N SER A 8 2.92 29.38 1.92
CA SER A 8 1.60 29.44 1.30
C SER A 8 0.69 30.19 2.28
N PRO A 9 -0.32 30.97 1.84
CA PRO A 9 -1.17 31.79 2.72
C PRO A 9 -1.89 31.04 3.87
N GLU A 10 -1.94 29.71 3.81
CA GLU A 10 -2.76 28.84 4.64
C GLU A 10 -1.94 27.90 5.54
N ILE A 11 -0.60 27.91 5.45
CA ILE A 11 0.27 26.87 6.03
C ILE A 11 1.51 27.50 6.68
N GLU A 12 2.05 26.80 7.68
CA GLU A 12 3.38 27.00 8.24
C GLU A 12 4.47 26.95 7.14
N PRO A 13 5.54 27.77 7.23
CA PRO A 13 6.58 27.82 6.20
C PRO A 13 7.16 26.43 5.90
N ILE A 14 7.11 26.04 4.62
CA ILE A 14 7.61 24.74 4.14
C ILE A 14 9.14 24.72 4.00
N GLY A 15 9.79 25.88 4.19
CA GLY A 15 11.23 26.05 4.11
C GLY A 15 11.62 27.51 4.03
N VAL A 16 12.87 27.76 3.66
CA VAL A 16 13.42 29.10 3.45
C VAL A 16 14.18 29.15 2.14
N MET A 17 14.16 30.30 1.48
CA MET A 17 15.01 30.61 0.33
C MET A 17 16.02 31.67 0.76
N GLN A 18 17.29 31.39 0.50
CA GLN A 18 18.38 32.29 0.85
C GLN A 18 19.14 32.70 -0.41
N ILE A 19 19.34 34.00 -0.55
CA ILE A 19 20.11 34.59 -1.64
C ILE A 19 21.31 35.33 -1.06
N ILE A 20 22.49 34.92 -1.54
CA ILE A 20 23.79 35.41 -1.10
C ILE A 20 24.55 36.04 -2.27
N ASN A 21 25.58 36.83 -1.95
CA ASN A 21 26.58 37.32 -2.91
C ASN A 21 26.02 38.15 -4.09
N LYS A 22 25.19 39.17 -3.80
CA LYS A 22 24.84 40.20 -4.79
C LYS A 22 26.11 40.95 -5.21
N ARG A 23 26.41 40.99 -6.51
CA ARG A 23 27.68 41.51 -7.06
C ARG A 23 27.75 43.02 -7.21
N SER A 24 26.61 43.70 -7.34
CA SER A 24 26.55 45.09 -7.81
C SER A 24 25.84 46.08 -6.88
N ALA A 25 25.52 45.69 -5.64
CA ALA A 25 25.04 46.56 -4.55
C ALA A 25 24.71 45.70 -3.32
N GLN A 26 24.30 46.34 -2.22
CA GLN A 26 23.52 45.66 -1.18
C GLN A 26 22.10 45.34 -1.71
N PHE A 27 21.40 44.45 -1.01
CA PHE A 27 19.99 44.20 -1.29
C PHE A 27 19.18 45.42 -0.85
N ASP A 28 18.31 45.91 -1.72
CA ASP A 28 17.37 46.97 -1.42
C ASP A 28 15.95 46.42 -1.22
N ASP A 29 15.01 47.28 -0.83
CA ASP A 29 13.62 46.90 -0.58
C ASP A 29 12.90 46.37 -1.83
N TYR A 30 13.35 46.78 -3.03
CA TYR A 30 12.79 46.28 -4.28
C TYR A 30 13.23 44.84 -4.52
N ASP A 31 14.52 44.53 -4.30
CA ASP A 31 15.02 43.15 -4.34
C ASP A 31 14.27 42.27 -3.36
N VAL A 32 14.09 42.73 -2.11
CA VAL A 32 13.40 41.94 -1.08
C VAL A 32 11.97 41.62 -1.52
N LYS A 33 11.20 42.61 -1.99
CA LYS A 33 9.83 42.38 -2.50
C LYS A 33 9.78 41.44 -3.69
N LEU A 34 10.75 41.55 -4.62
CA LEU A 34 10.85 40.65 -5.75
C LEU A 34 11.15 39.21 -5.28
N ILE A 35 12.10 39.06 -4.37
CA ILE A 35 12.52 37.78 -3.80
C ILE A 35 11.36 37.14 -3.02
N GLU A 36 10.60 37.90 -2.23
CA GLU A 36 9.39 37.44 -1.55
C GLU A 36 8.31 36.95 -2.53
N THR A 37 8.11 37.69 -3.63
CA THR A 37 7.15 37.29 -4.68
C THR A 37 7.56 35.98 -5.33
N ILE A 38 8.86 35.83 -5.65
CA ILE A 38 9.41 34.59 -6.20
C ILE A 38 9.30 33.45 -5.18
N ALA A 39 9.58 33.71 -3.90
CA ALA A 39 9.46 32.73 -2.82
C ALA A 39 8.04 32.18 -2.71
N ALA A 40 7.02 33.05 -2.80
CA ALA A 40 5.62 32.63 -2.78
C ALA A 40 5.29 31.70 -3.97
N GLN A 41 5.76 32.02 -5.18
CA GLN A 41 5.55 31.17 -6.36
C GLN A 41 6.28 29.82 -6.25
N ILE A 42 7.51 29.82 -5.75
CA ILE A 42 8.27 28.58 -5.49
C ILE A 42 7.53 27.72 -4.47
N ALA A 43 7.00 28.32 -3.41
CA ALA A 43 6.25 27.58 -2.39
C ALA A 43 5.01 26.88 -3.00
N VAL A 44 4.27 27.57 -3.86
CA VAL A 44 3.13 26.98 -4.59
C VAL A 44 3.57 25.85 -5.52
N ALA A 45 4.66 26.02 -6.25
CA ALA A 45 5.19 25.00 -7.16
C ALA A 45 5.63 23.72 -6.42
N ILE A 46 6.35 23.88 -5.30
CA ILE A 46 6.77 22.76 -4.44
C ILE A 46 5.54 22.02 -3.89
N LYS A 47 4.55 22.75 -3.37
CA LYS A 47 3.29 22.16 -2.88
C LYS A 47 2.59 21.36 -3.98
N THR A 48 2.51 21.92 -5.19
CA THR A 48 1.87 21.27 -6.33
C THR A 48 2.59 19.99 -6.72
N ALA A 49 3.93 20.01 -6.81
CA ALA A 49 4.73 18.83 -7.10
C ALA A 49 4.54 17.73 -6.04
N HIS A 50 4.46 18.11 -4.76
CA HIS A 50 4.21 17.18 -3.68
C HIS A 50 2.82 16.53 -3.78
N LEU A 51 1.78 17.33 -4.01
CA LEU A 51 0.41 16.83 -4.20
C LEU A 51 0.29 15.92 -5.42
N GLN A 52 0.95 16.26 -6.52
CA GLN A 52 1.01 15.42 -7.72
C GLN A 52 1.67 14.06 -7.44
N GLN A 53 2.77 14.06 -6.68
CA GLN A 53 3.46 12.83 -6.30
C GLN A 53 2.58 11.95 -5.41
N GLN A 54 1.89 12.54 -4.42
CA GLN A 54 0.94 11.81 -3.58
C GLN A 54 -0.22 11.23 -4.40
N ALA A 55 -0.79 12.02 -5.30
CA ALA A 55 -1.87 11.57 -6.18
C ALA A 55 -1.43 10.41 -7.09
N ARG A 56 -0.20 10.46 -7.61
CA ARG A 56 0.40 9.39 -8.40
C ARG A 56 0.53 8.10 -7.59
N LEU A 57 1.06 8.17 -6.37
CA LEU A 57 1.19 7.01 -5.49
C LEU A 57 -0.17 6.42 -5.15
N ALA A 58 -1.17 7.25 -4.86
CA ALA A 58 -2.54 6.80 -4.59
C ALA A 58 -3.17 6.09 -5.81
N ALA A 59 -2.90 6.57 -7.03
CA ALA A 59 -3.37 5.92 -8.25
C ALA A 59 -2.74 4.54 -8.44
N ILE A 60 -1.43 4.41 -8.20
CA ILE A 60 -0.73 3.12 -8.24
C ILE A 60 -1.32 2.15 -7.20
N MET A 61 -1.55 2.61 -5.98
CA MET A 61 -2.13 1.79 -4.91
C MET A 61 -3.53 1.27 -5.29
N ARG A 62 -4.38 2.12 -5.86
CA ARG A 62 -5.71 1.74 -6.36
C ARG A 62 -5.62 0.68 -7.45
N PHE A 63 -4.68 0.84 -8.38
CA PHE A 63 -4.46 -0.13 -9.45
C PHE A 63 -4.05 -1.52 -8.91
N ILE A 64 -3.09 -1.55 -7.97
CA ILE A 64 -2.69 -2.79 -7.28
C ILE A 64 -3.87 -3.42 -6.55
N GLY A 65 -4.68 -2.61 -5.86
CA GLY A 65 -5.88 -3.09 -5.18
C GLY A 65 -6.87 -3.78 -6.12
N ASN A 66 -7.14 -3.19 -7.29
CA ASN A 66 -8.02 -3.78 -8.30
C ASN A 66 -7.46 -5.10 -8.83
N ILE A 67 -6.18 -5.15 -9.20
CA ILE A 67 -5.54 -6.41 -9.63
C ILE A 67 -5.64 -7.46 -8.53
N SER A 68 -5.38 -7.08 -7.27
CA SER A 68 -5.41 -8.01 -6.13
C SER A 68 -6.80 -8.60 -5.94
N HIS A 69 -7.84 -7.77 -6.10
CA HIS A 69 -9.23 -8.21 -6.06
C HIS A 69 -9.52 -9.21 -7.20
N ASP A 70 -9.10 -8.91 -8.42
CA ASP A 70 -9.34 -9.78 -9.57
C ASP A 70 -8.60 -11.13 -9.45
N VAL A 71 -7.33 -11.08 -9.04
CA VAL A 71 -6.53 -12.28 -8.77
C VAL A 71 -7.17 -13.13 -7.66
N LYS A 72 -7.64 -12.49 -6.57
CA LYS A 72 -8.36 -13.20 -5.51
C LYS A 72 -9.60 -13.90 -6.04
N ASN A 73 -10.38 -13.23 -6.89
CA ASN A 73 -11.58 -13.80 -7.48
C ASN A 73 -11.25 -15.00 -8.38
N MET A 74 -10.14 -14.96 -9.11
CA MET A 74 -9.68 -16.09 -9.93
C MET A 74 -9.19 -17.28 -9.08
N ILE A 75 -8.49 -17.03 -7.97
CA ILE A 75 -7.92 -18.08 -7.11
C ILE A 75 -8.98 -18.71 -6.20
N THR A 76 -9.98 -17.94 -5.77
CA THR A 76 -10.97 -18.34 -4.76
C THR A 76 -11.66 -19.68 -5.09
N PRO A 77 -12.20 -19.90 -6.31
CA PRO A 77 -12.82 -21.18 -6.66
C PRO A 77 -11.85 -22.36 -6.57
N ALA A 78 -10.62 -22.21 -7.03
CA ALA A 78 -9.61 -23.27 -6.99
C ALA A 78 -9.19 -23.59 -5.54
N SER A 79 -8.96 -22.57 -4.72
CA SER A 79 -8.58 -22.75 -3.31
C SER A 79 -9.71 -23.37 -2.49
N ILE A 80 -10.95 -22.89 -2.66
CA ILE A 80 -12.14 -23.48 -2.02
C ILE A 80 -12.33 -24.92 -2.49
N GLY A 81 -12.21 -25.17 -3.80
CA GLY A 81 -12.34 -26.52 -4.36
C GLY A 81 -11.35 -27.50 -3.76
N ALA A 82 -10.07 -27.12 -3.67
CA ALA A 82 -9.03 -27.93 -3.05
C ALA A 82 -9.33 -28.23 -1.57
N GLN A 83 -9.72 -27.21 -0.79
CA GLN A 83 -10.09 -27.39 0.62
C GLN A 83 -11.31 -28.30 0.80
N THR A 84 -12.30 -28.19 -0.08
CA THR A 84 -13.48 -29.06 -0.04
C THR A 84 -13.12 -30.50 -0.36
N LEU A 85 -12.27 -30.73 -1.38
CA LEU A 85 -11.79 -32.07 -1.71
C LEU A 85 -10.99 -32.70 -0.57
N GLU A 86 -10.12 -31.92 0.09
CA GLU A 86 -9.38 -32.37 1.27
C GLU A 86 -10.31 -32.82 2.40
N LYS A 87 -11.38 -32.05 2.66
CA LYS A 87 -12.40 -32.40 3.66
C LYS A 87 -13.14 -33.69 3.30
N ILE A 88 -13.54 -33.85 2.03
CA ILE A 88 -14.21 -35.05 1.54
C ILE A 88 -13.30 -36.27 1.69
N ALA A 89 -12.06 -36.17 1.21
CA ALA A 89 -11.08 -37.26 1.30
C ALA A 89 -10.83 -37.67 2.75
N THR A 90 -10.66 -36.71 3.65
CA THR A 90 -10.46 -36.97 5.09
C THR A 90 -11.67 -37.68 5.71
N SER A 91 -12.89 -37.31 5.31
CA SER A 91 -14.10 -38.02 5.77
C SER A 91 -14.15 -39.45 5.25
N CYS A 92 -13.91 -39.64 3.95
CA CYS A 92 -13.90 -40.97 3.34
C CYS A 92 -12.87 -41.90 3.99
N TYR A 93 -11.66 -41.43 4.25
CA TYR A 93 -10.65 -42.22 4.96
C TYR A 93 -11.10 -42.61 6.36
N ARG A 94 -11.73 -41.68 7.11
CA ARG A 94 -12.24 -41.97 8.45
C ARG A 94 -13.36 -43.03 8.43
N ASP A 95 -14.28 -42.94 7.48
CA ASP A 95 -15.39 -43.89 7.37
C ASP A 95 -14.88 -45.28 6.93
N PHE A 96 -13.90 -45.32 6.03
CA PHE A 96 -13.23 -46.56 5.63
C PHE A 96 -12.49 -47.22 6.81
N ASP A 97 -11.72 -46.45 7.57
CA ASP A 97 -10.97 -46.94 8.74
C ASP A 97 -11.90 -47.55 9.80
N LYS A 98 -13.06 -46.92 10.05
CA LYS A 98 -14.11 -47.49 10.92
C LYS A 98 -14.62 -48.83 10.41
N CYS A 99 -14.99 -48.91 9.14
CA CYS A 99 -15.55 -50.13 8.56
C CYS A 99 -14.52 -51.28 8.58
N LEU A 100 -13.26 -50.98 8.27
CA LEU A 100 -12.16 -51.93 8.34
C LEU A 100 -11.97 -52.47 9.76
N THR A 101 -12.00 -51.58 10.76
CA THR A 101 -11.86 -51.95 12.18
C THR A 101 -13.03 -52.79 12.66
N GLU A 102 -14.26 -52.46 12.27
CA GLU A 102 -15.47 -53.22 12.60
C GLU A 102 -15.43 -54.64 12.03
N HIS A 103 -14.97 -54.82 10.77
CA HIS A 103 -14.89 -56.14 10.14
C HIS A 103 -13.73 -56.99 10.67
N LEU A 104 -12.55 -56.40 10.92
CA LEU A 104 -11.42 -57.11 11.54
C LEU A 104 -11.76 -57.58 12.97
N SER A 105 -12.62 -56.86 13.69
CA SER A 105 -13.10 -57.26 15.01
C SER A 105 -14.12 -58.41 14.98
N GLN A 106 -14.85 -58.58 13.87
CA GLN A 106 -15.81 -59.68 13.68
C GLN A 106 -15.11 -61.00 13.31
N ASP A 107 -14.08 -60.96 12.46
CA ASP A 107 -13.28 -62.14 12.08
C ASP A 107 -12.53 -62.75 13.28
N GLU A 108 -12.03 -61.92 14.22
CA GLU A 108 -11.39 -62.41 15.45
C GLU A 108 -12.37 -63.05 16.46
N ALA A 109 -13.66 -62.71 16.36
CA ALA A 109 -14.71 -63.28 17.20
C ALA A 109 -15.27 -64.61 16.64
N GLU A 110 -15.33 -64.76 15.32
CA GLU A 110 -15.77 -66.00 14.66
C GLU A 110 -14.67 -67.06 14.55
N GLY A 111 -13.38 -66.69 14.56
CA GLY A 111 -12.24 -67.62 14.52
C GLY A 111 -11.88 -68.32 15.85
N ARG A 112 -12.75 -68.28 16.86
CA ARG A 112 -12.50 -68.84 18.21
C ARG A 112 -13.37 -70.03 18.63
N GLU A 113 -14.18 -70.59 17.73
CA GLU A 113 -14.83 -71.90 17.93
C GLU A 113 -13.96 -73.08 17.44
#